data_AF-A0A441TLF5-F1
#
_entry.id   AF-A0A441TLF5-F1
#
_cell.length_a   1.000
_cell.length_b   1.000
_cell.length_c   1.000
_cell.angle_alpha   90.00
_cell.angle_beta   90.00
_cell.angle_gamma   90.00
#
_symmetry.space_group_name_H-M   'P 1'
#
loop_
_entity.id
_entity.type
_entity.pdbx_description
1 polymer ?
#
loop_
_entity_poly.entity_id
_entity_poly.type
_entity_poly.pdbx_seq_one_letter_code
_entity_poly.pdbx_strand_id
1 'polypeptide(L)'
;IEVVAGPVVDPDYRPNSVDQLFEPTWVLRDSAAEAQQLAGPVYRLRGRAGGGIVHMRSFLARRARIDKEQREAGRPELENRIIREVGPDGTRDTAFLDANPDWFDSVPRENRFFADWQRSSACAHRIFDHWAFDIHDLEGRGQKREIGFIPRPLKMPAERLPMEDGISVHRLMERTEAIDAEIGLPFAWFFLMTHGHWVDPDVGDAIAEGLRQGRVRLPDRDAAVLLAWADKKYLF
;
A
#
# COMPACT_ATOMS: atom_id res chain seq x y z
N ILE A 1 -23.59 0.88 26.00
CA ILE A 1 -23.00 -0.47 26.11
C ILE A 1 -21.54 -0.26 26.42
N GLU A 2 -21.18 -0.50 27.67
CA GLU A 2 -19.83 -0.30 28.19
C GLU A 2 -19.04 -1.57 27.90
N VAL A 3 -17.87 -1.44 27.27
CA VAL A 3 -17.02 -2.57 26.89
C VAL A 3 -15.74 -2.48 27.72
N VAL A 4 -15.61 -3.38 28.69
CA VAL A 4 -14.42 -3.48 29.54
C VAL A 4 -13.61 -4.69 29.10
N ALA A 5 -12.33 -4.50 28.78
CA ALA A 5 -11.39 -5.59 28.55
C ALA A 5 -10.88 -6.08 29.91
N GLY A 6 -11.33 -7.27 30.33
CA GLY A 6 -10.78 -7.97 31.49
C GLY A 6 -9.57 -8.84 31.11
N PRO A 7 -8.64 -9.10 32.04
CA PRO A 7 -7.48 -9.95 31.77
C PRO A 7 -7.92 -11.40 31.47
N VAL A 8 -7.39 -11.97 30.38
CA VAL A 8 -7.64 -13.36 29.92
C VAL A 8 -6.89 -14.39 30.79
N VAL A 9 -6.25 -13.95 31.88
CA VAL A 9 -5.36 -14.75 32.71
C VAL A 9 -5.78 -14.59 34.16
N ASP A 10 -5.96 -15.71 34.87
CA ASP A 10 -6.08 -15.73 36.32
C ASP A 10 -4.79 -15.12 36.92
N PRO A 11 -4.85 -13.96 37.60
CA PRO A 11 -3.67 -13.29 38.12
C PRO A 11 -2.95 -14.09 39.22
N ASP A 12 -3.59 -15.09 39.81
CA ASP A 12 -3.01 -15.93 40.85
C ASP A 12 -2.33 -17.21 40.30
N TYR A 13 -2.39 -17.44 38.98
CA TYR A 13 -1.77 -18.61 38.36
C TYR A 13 -0.26 -18.42 38.13
N ARG A 14 0.56 -19.28 38.77
CA ARG A 14 2.00 -19.40 38.52
C ARG A 14 2.36 -20.80 38.05
N PRO A 15 2.88 -20.99 36.83
CA PRO A 15 3.33 -22.30 36.35
C PRO A 15 4.60 -22.73 37.08
N ASN A 16 4.60 -23.94 37.62
CA ASN A 16 5.74 -24.50 38.40
C ASN A 16 6.62 -25.45 37.57
N SER A 17 6.26 -25.70 36.31
CA SER A 17 7.09 -26.46 35.37
C SER A 17 6.88 -25.99 33.93
N VAL A 18 7.86 -26.27 33.08
CA VAL A 18 7.82 -25.93 31.65
C VAL A 18 6.69 -26.70 30.94
N ASP A 19 6.36 -27.90 31.42
CA ASP A 19 5.29 -28.73 30.85
C ASP A 19 3.90 -28.07 30.99
N GLN A 20 3.67 -27.30 32.06
CA GLN A 20 2.43 -26.54 32.28
C GLN A 20 2.27 -25.32 31.34
N LEU A 21 3.31 -24.97 30.58
CA LEU A 21 3.24 -23.95 29.52
C LEU A 21 2.77 -24.53 28.19
N PHE A 22 2.94 -25.84 27.98
CA PHE A 22 2.59 -26.51 26.73
C PHE A 22 1.12 -26.95 26.69
N GLU A 23 0.52 -27.25 27.84
CA GLU A 23 -0.92 -27.52 28.00
C GLU A 23 -1.53 -26.64 29.10
N PRO A 24 -1.91 -25.39 28.80
CA PRO A 24 -2.42 -24.47 29.80
C PRO A 24 -3.83 -24.89 30.25
N THR A 25 -3.93 -25.44 31.46
CA THR A 25 -5.20 -25.72 32.15
C THR A 25 -5.86 -24.47 32.73
N TRP A 26 -5.14 -23.33 32.74
CA TRP A 26 -5.56 -22.02 33.26
C TRP A 26 -6.38 -21.17 32.28
N VAL A 27 -6.60 -21.66 31.06
CA VAL A 27 -7.60 -21.07 30.15
C VAL A 27 -8.93 -21.70 30.52
N LEU A 28 -9.84 -20.93 31.15
CA LEU A 28 -11.22 -21.35 31.37
C LEU A 28 -11.88 -21.68 30.03
N ARG A 29 -12.03 -22.98 29.74
CA ARG A 29 -12.66 -23.49 28.51
C ARG A 29 -14.19 -23.56 28.61
N ASP A 30 -14.75 -23.21 29.76
CA ASP A 30 -16.16 -23.42 30.08
C ASP A 30 -17.06 -22.18 29.93
N SER A 31 -16.56 -21.04 29.42
CA SER A 31 -17.48 -20.01 28.92
C SER A 31 -17.92 -20.36 27.51
N ALA A 32 -18.88 -21.28 27.43
CA ALA A 32 -19.71 -21.58 26.28
C ALA A 32 -20.58 -20.36 25.90
N ALA A 33 -19.95 -19.26 25.53
CA ALA A 33 -20.55 -18.31 24.60
C ALA A 33 -20.03 -18.71 23.23
N GLU A 34 -20.86 -19.42 22.47
CA GLU A 34 -20.66 -19.70 21.06
C GLU A 34 -20.34 -18.38 20.33
N ALA A 35 -19.06 -18.08 20.16
CA ALA A 35 -18.62 -17.05 19.23
C ALA A 35 -18.93 -17.60 17.84
N GLN A 36 -20.09 -17.21 17.32
CA GLN A 36 -20.59 -17.65 16.03
C GLN A 36 -19.52 -17.39 14.95
N GLN A 37 -18.92 -18.48 14.47
CA GLN A 37 -17.84 -18.46 13.49
C GLN A 37 -18.40 -17.98 12.15
N LEU A 38 -18.06 -16.76 11.74
CA LEU A 38 -18.51 -16.17 10.47
C LEU A 38 -17.73 -16.70 9.22
N ALA A 39 -17.31 -17.98 9.27
CA ALA A 39 -16.64 -18.78 8.23
C ALA A 39 -15.11 -18.56 8.00
N GLY A 40 -14.45 -19.66 7.60
CA GLY A 40 -13.05 -19.74 7.13
C GLY A 40 -12.10 -20.57 8.03
N PRO A 41 -11.11 -21.29 7.48
CA PRO A 41 -10.08 -21.97 8.27
C PRO A 41 -9.16 -20.97 8.98
N VAL A 42 -8.91 -21.19 10.28
CA VAL A 42 -7.98 -20.39 11.10
C VAL A 42 -6.62 -21.07 11.11
N TYR A 43 -5.64 -20.47 10.42
CA TYR A 43 -4.25 -20.93 10.48
C TYR A 43 -3.50 -20.14 11.57
N ARG A 44 -2.87 -20.84 12.51
CA ARG A 44 -1.99 -20.24 13.52
C ARG A 44 -0.58 -20.82 13.32
N LEU A 45 0.35 -20.00 12.85
CA LEU A 45 1.76 -20.36 12.75
C LEU A 45 2.38 -20.36 14.15
N ARG A 46 2.80 -21.52 14.65
CA ARG A 46 3.63 -21.63 15.86
C ARG A 46 5.07 -21.22 15.51
N GLY A 47 5.67 -20.28 16.24
CA GLY A 47 7.14 -20.12 16.24
C GLY A 47 7.74 -18.73 16.01
N ARG A 48 6.98 -17.64 15.86
CA ARG A 48 7.53 -16.28 15.93
C ARG A 48 6.69 -15.39 16.81
N ALA A 49 7.28 -14.91 17.91
CA ALA A 49 6.75 -13.77 18.63
C ALA A 49 6.57 -12.61 17.62
N GLY A 50 5.33 -12.23 17.33
CA GLY A 50 4.99 -11.09 16.48
C GLY A 50 4.52 -11.37 15.04
N GLY A 51 4.52 -12.62 14.56
CA GLY A 51 4.12 -12.94 13.17
C GLY A 51 2.63 -13.26 13.02
N GLY A 52 1.76 -12.26 12.96
CA GLY A 52 0.34 -12.46 12.61
C GLY A 52 0.15 -12.75 11.12
N ILE A 53 -0.80 -13.62 10.76
CA ILE A 53 -1.25 -13.75 9.36
C ILE A 53 -2.17 -12.57 9.06
N VAL A 54 -1.85 -11.80 8.01
CA VAL A 54 -2.71 -10.71 7.55
C VAL A 54 -3.54 -11.16 6.36
N HIS A 55 -4.86 -11.13 6.51
CA HIS A 55 -5.77 -11.30 5.39
C HIS A 55 -5.84 -9.99 4.58
N MET A 56 -5.16 -9.96 3.43
CA MET A 56 -4.92 -8.73 2.66
C MET A 56 -6.21 -7.96 2.29
N ARG A 57 -7.29 -8.66 1.90
CA ARG A 57 -8.58 -8.00 1.60
C ARG A 57 -9.15 -7.27 2.81
N SER A 58 -9.05 -7.88 4.00
CA SER A 58 -9.54 -7.26 5.23
C SER A 58 -8.66 -6.08 5.65
N PHE A 59 -7.35 -6.19 5.43
CA PHE A 59 -6.40 -5.09 5.63
C PHE A 59 -6.73 -3.90 4.72
N LEU A 60 -6.88 -4.11 3.41
CA LEU A 60 -7.18 -3.04 2.44
C LEU A 60 -8.53 -2.37 2.71
N ALA A 61 -9.54 -3.14 3.14
CA ALA A 61 -10.84 -2.59 3.54
C ALA A 61 -10.71 -1.70 4.79
N ARG A 62 -9.93 -2.15 5.78
CA ARG A 62 -9.64 -1.36 7.00
C ARG A 62 -8.88 -0.09 6.65
N ARG A 63 -7.85 -0.18 5.80
CA ARG A 63 -7.04 0.96 5.35
C ARG A 63 -7.92 2.03 4.71
N ALA A 64 -8.77 1.64 3.76
CA ALA A 64 -9.69 2.56 3.08
C ALA A 64 -10.68 3.24 4.04
N ARG A 65 -11.23 2.47 4.99
CA ARG A 65 -12.14 3.03 6.00
C ARG A 65 -11.45 4.06 6.89
N ILE A 66 -10.27 3.73 7.44
CA ILE A 66 -9.50 4.63 8.30
C ILE A 66 -9.09 5.89 7.53
N ASP A 67 -8.66 5.75 6.28
CA ASP A 67 -8.30 6.90 5.42
C ASP A 67 -9.48 7.87 5.25
N LYS A 68 -10.66 7.33 4.97
CA LYS A 68 -11.88 8.10 4.81
C LYS A 68 -12.26 8.80 6.11
N GLU A 69 -12.29 8.07 7.23
CA GLU A 69 -12.58 8.62 8.56
C GLU A 69 -11.61 9.77 8.92
N GLN A 70 -10.31 9.61 8.63
CA GLN A 70 -9.30 10.63 8.91
C GLN A 70 -9.41 11.87 8.03
N ARG A 71 -9.77 11.72 6.75
CA ARG A 71 -10.03 12.88 5.87
C ARG A 71 -11.29 13.62 6.29
N GLU A 72 -12.37 12.89 6.57
CA GLU A 72 -13.64 13.48 7.04
C GLU A 72 -13.46 14.21 8.37
N ALA A 73 -12.70 13.65 9.32
CA ALA A 73 -12.40 14.33 10.57
C ALA A 73 -11.61 15.63 10.38
N GLY A 74 -10.80 15.73 9.32
CA GLY A 74 -10.06 16.95 8.95
C GLY A 74 -10.87 17.94 8.11
N ARG A 75 -12.10 17.61 7.70
CA ARG A 75 -12.92 18.46 6.81
C ARG A 75 -13.06 19.90 7.31
N PRO A 76 -13.40 20.18 8.58
CA PRO A 76 -13.57 21.56 9.04
C PRO A 76 -12.29 22.39 8.94
N GLU A 77 -11.13 21.77 9.14
CA GLU A 77 -9.83 22.45 8.99
C GLU A 77 -9.55 22.75 7.51
N LEU A 78 -9.83 21.79 6.62
CA LEU A 78 -9.58 21.90 5.18
C LEU A 78 -10.52 22.88 4.48
N GLU A 79 -11.79 22.97 4.91
CA GLU A 79 -12.76 23.95 4.40
C GLU A 79 -12.31 25.40 4.68
N ASN A 80 -11.55 25.62 5.75
CA ASN A 80 -11.00 26.92 6.11
C ASN A 80 -9.58 27.16 5.55
N ARG A 81 -8.99 26.18 4.86
CA ARG A 81 -7.60 26.25 4.38
C ARG A 81 -7.52 26.99 3.05
N ILE A 82 -6.63 27.99 2.98
CA ILE A 82 -6.34 28.76 1.77
C ILE A 82 -4.93 28.44 1.29
N ILE A 83 -4.79 28.15 0.00
CA ILE A 83 -3.53 28.01 -0.71
C ILE A 83 -3.18 29.39 -1.28
N ARG A 84 -2.04 29.93 -0.85
CA ARG A 84 -1.51 31.20 -1.34
C ARG A 84 -0.35 30.95 -2.30
N GLU A 85 -0.58 31.22 -3.58
CA GLU A 85 0.46 31.20 -4.60
C GLU A 85 1.08 32.59 -4.72
N VAL A 86 2.41 32.66 -4.59
CA VAL A 86 3.18 33.91 -4.74
C VAL A 86 4.04 33.77 -5.98
N GLY A 87 3.73 34.55 -7.01
CA GLY A 87 4.45 34.55 -8.29
C GLY A 87 4.83 35.95 -8.77
N PRO A 88 5.54 36.06 -9.90
CA PRO A 88 5.94 37.34 -10.50
C PRO A 88 4.75 38.25 -10.81
N ASP A 89 3.59 37.66 -11.11
CA ASP A 89 2.35 38.36 -11.49
C ASP A 89 1.45 38.71 -10.28
N GLY A 90 1.91 38.45 -9.04
CA GLY A 90 1.21 38.79 -7.81
C GLY A 90 0.87 37.60 -6.92
N THR A 91 -0.05 37.82 -5.98
CA THR A 91 -0.53 36.81 -5.02
C THR A 91 -1.91 36.33 -5.40
N ARG A 92 -2.10 35.00 -5.49
CA ARG A 92 -3.39 34.37 -5.73
C ARG A 92 -3.75 33.47 -4.56
N ASP A 93 -4.91 33.72 -3.96
CA ASP A 93 -5.47 32.89 -2.90
C ASP A 93 -6.55 31.97 -3.51
N THR A 94 -6.42 30.66 -3.28
CA THR A 94 -7.38 29.63 -3.72
C THR A 94 -7.77 28.76 -2.54
N ALA A 95 -9.06 28.47 -2.34
CA ALA A 95 -9.46 27.56 -1.27
C ALA A 95 -8.92 26.14 -1.54
N PHE A 96 -8.50 25.43 -0.50
CA PHE A 96 -7.85 24.13 -0.65
C PHE A 96 -8.72 23.11 -1.39
N LEU A 97 -10.01 23.07 -1.08
CA LEU A 97 -10.96 22.15 -1.71
C LEU A 97 -11.34 22.54 -3.14
N ASP A 98 -11.23 23.83 -3.50
CA ASP A 98 -11.41 24.25 -4.90
C ASP A 98 -10.23 23.78 -5.76
N ALA A 99 -9.02 23.82 -5.20
CA ALA A 99 -7.82 23.29 -5.86
C ALA A 99 -7.76 21.75 -5.87
N ASN A 100 -8.47 21.09 -4.95
CA ASN A 100 -8.45 19.63 -4.77
C ASN A 100 -9.89 19.09 -4.62
N PRO A 101 -10.72 19.18 -5.68
CA PRO A 101 -12.14 18.83 -5.59
C PRO A 101 -12.36 17.37 -5.18
N ASP A 102 -11.48 16.46 -5.61
CA ASP A 102 -11.58 15.02 -5.36
C ASP A 102 -10.82 14.58 -4.09
N TRP A 103 -10.50 15.52 -3.18
CA TRP A 103 -9.70 15.22 -1.98
C TRP A 103 -10.28 14.07 -1.14
N PHE A 104 -11.60 14.06 -0.97
CA PHE A 104 -12.31 13.07 -0.14
C PHE A 104 -12.49 11.72 -0.85
N ASP A 105 -12.48 11.70 -2.18
CA ASP A 105 -12.61 10.48 -2.98
C ASP A 105 -11.27 9.82 -3.30
N SER A 106 -10.18 10.33 -2.72
CA SER A 106 -8.84 9.80 -2.95
C SER A 106 -8.71 8.36 -2.43
N VAL A 107 -8.36 7.44 -3.34
CA VAL A 107 -8.09 6.04 -3.02
C VAL A 107 -6.73 5.93 -2.30
N PRO A 108 -6.64 5.22 -1.16
CA PRO A 108 -5.36 4.99 -0.49
C PRO A 108 -4.35 4.32 -1.44
N ARG A 109 -3.07 4.69 -1.33
CA ARG A 109 -1.99 4.15 -2.15
C ARG A 109 -1.90 2.61 -2.08
N GLU A 110 -2.16 2.02 -0.92
CA GLU A 110 -2.17 0.57 -0.73
C GLU A 110 -3.27 -0.09 -1.56
N ASN A 111 -4.49 0.47 -1.54
CA ASN A 111 -5.62 -0.02 -2.33
C ASN A 111 -5.35 0.17 -3.83
N ARG A 112 -4.77 1.31 -4.20
CA ARG A 112 -4.41 1.62 -5.57
C ARG A 112 -3.37 0.66 -6.13
N PHE A 113 -2.34 0.30 -5.36
CA PHE A 113 -1.30 -0.66 -5.78
C PHE A 113 -1.92 -1.98 -6.28
N PHE A 114 -2.86 -2.54 -5.53
CA PHE A 114 -3.57 -3.76 -5.93
C PHE A 114 -4.55 -3.54 -7.08
N ALA A 115 -5.19 -2.37 -7.16
CA ALA A 115 -6.06 -2.03 -8.29
C ALA A 115 -5.26 -1.91 -9.59
N ASP A 116 -4.09 -1.28 -9.56
CA ASP A 116 -3.19 -1.14 -10.70
C ASP A 116 -2.57 -2.49 -11.09
N TRP A 117 -2.26 -3.36 -10.11
CA TRP A 117 -1.93 -4.77 -10.38
C TRP A 117 -3.02 -5.48 -11.15
N GLN A 118 -4.28 -5.40 -10.69
CA GLN A 118 -5.41 -6.05 -11.35
C GLN A 118 -5.70 -5.49 -12.75
N ARG A 119 -5.42 -4.20 -12.96
CA ARG A 119 -5.68 -3.49 -14.23
C ARG A 119 -4.59 -3.70 -15.27
N SER A 120 -3.35 -3.97 -14.88
CA SER A 120 -2.20 -4.20 -15.77
C SER A 120 -2.07 -5.65 -16.26
N SER A 121 -1.09 -5.90 -17.11
CA SER A 121 -0.68 -7.23 -17.58
C SER A 121 -0.15 -8.12 -16.46
N ALA A 122 0.37 -7.54 -15.38
CA ALA A 122 0.80 -8.27 -14.17
C ALA A 122 -0.34 -9.07 -13.52
N CYS A 123 -1.61 -8.74 -13.78
CA CYS A 123 -2.77 -9.47 -13.22
C CYS A 123 -2.81 -10.96 -13.58
N ALA A 124 -2.11 -11.40 -14.62
CA ALA A 124 -1.98 -12.81 -14.98
C ALA A 124 -1.12 -13.61 -13.97
N HIS A 125 -0.37 -12.92 -13.12
CA HIS A 125 0.51 -13.50 -12.11
C HIS A 125 -0.03 -13.27 -10.70
N ARG A 126 0.31 -14.19 -9.79
CA ARG A 126 0.00 -14.01 -8.37
C ARG A 126 0.96 -13.00 -7.79
N ILE A 127 0.43 -11.91 -7.24
CA ILE A 127 1.22 -10.84 -6.64
C ILE A 127 2.21 -11.34 -5.58
N PHE A 128 1.83 -12.35 -4.78
CA PHE A 128 2.67 -12.91 -3.73
C PHE A 128 3.81 -13.80 -4.22
N ASP A 129 3.82 -14.19 -5.50
CA ASP A 129 4.96 -14.87 -6.11
C ASP A 129 6.10 -13.89 -6.41
N HIS A 130 5.82 -12.57 -6.40
CA HIS A 130 6.76 -11.53 -6.82
C HIS A 130 6.96 -10.41 -5.78
N TRP A 131 5.99 -10.13 -4.90
CA TRP A 131 6.08 -9.11 -3.85
C TRP A 131 5.73 -9.65 -2.46
N ALA A 132 6.52 -9.23 -1.48
CA ALA A 132 6.14 -9.20 -0.07
C ALA A 132 5.68 -7.79 0.33
N PHE A 133 4.94 -7.70 1.45
CA PHE A 133 4.43 -6.43 1.96
C PHE A 133 4.78 -6.31 3.44
N ASP A 134 5.58 -5.29 3.76
CA ASP A 134 5.93 -4.94 5.14
C ASP A 134 4.79 -4.11 5.73
N ILE A 135 3.86 -4.80 6.39
CA ILE A 135 2.60 -4.23 6.89
C ILE A 135 2.82 -3.61 8.26
N HIS A 136 2.35 -2.38 8.42
CA HIS A 136 2.36 -1.66 9.70
C HIS A 136 0.96 -1.14 10.04
N ASP A 137 0.65 -1.16 11.32
CA ASP A 137 -0.60 -0.67 11.91
C ASP A 137 -0.26 -0.08 13.28
N LEU A 138 0.11 1.21 13.27
CA LEU A 138 0.68 1.91 14.41
C LEU A 138 -0.36 2.87 15.00
N GLU A 139 -0.70 2.64 16.26
CA GLU A 139 -1.48 3.60 17.06
C GLU A 139 -0.51 4.51 17.81
N GLY A 140 -0.30 5.73 17.28
CA GLY A 140 0.56 6.71 17.95
C GLY A 140 -0.11 7.27 19.22
N ARG A 141 0.66 7.48 20.30
CA ARG A 141 0.18 8.21 21.49
C ARG A 141 -0.15 9.65 21.10
N GLY A 142 -1.42 9.94 20.83
CA GLY A 142 -1.90 11.26 20.44
C GLY A 142 -1.74 11.62 18.96
N GLN A 143 -1.31 10.68 18.11
CA GLN A 143 -1.20 10.87 16.65
C GLN A 143 -2.28 10.07 15.91
N LYS A 144 -2.61 10.51 14.69
CA LYS A 144 -3.51 9.76 13.81
C LYS A 144 -2.92 8.36 13.57
N ARG A 145 -3.75 7.32 13.73
CA ARG A 145 -3.35 5.92 13.48
C ARG A 145 -2.79 5.79 12.07
N GLU A 146 -1.61 5.20 11.96
CA GLU A 146 -0.96 4.98 10.67
C GLU A 146 -1.06 3.51 10.30
N ILE A 147 -1.77 3.23 9.21
CA ILE A 147 -1.92 1.88 8.66
C ILE A 147 -1.44 1.90 7.21
N GLY A 148 -0.61 0.94 6.82
CA GLY A 148 -0.01 0.91 5.49
C GLY A 148 0.86 -0.31 5.26
N PHE A 149 1.49 -0.34 4.10
CA PHE A 149 2.59 -1.27 3.84
C PHE A 149 3.66 -0.64 2.97
N ILE A 150 4.86 -1.21 3.03
CA ILE A 150 5.92 -0.98 2.05
C ILE A 150 6.02 -2.23 1.14
N PRO A 151 5.80 -2.09 -0.19
CA PRO A 151 5.98 -3.20 -1.11
C PRO A 151 7.47 -3.56 -1.24
N ARG A 152 7.78 -4.84 -1.14
CA ARG A 152 9.14 -5.38 -1.24
C ARG A 152 9.19 -6.41 -2.37
N PRO A 153 9.95 -6.17 -3.45
CA PRO A 153 10.10 -7.18 -4.49
C PRO A 153 10.87 -8.38 -3.93
N LEU A 154 10.43 -9.61 -4.25
CA LEU A 154 11.10 -10.84 -3.84
C LEU A 154 12.34 -11.12 -4.69
N LYS A 155 12.33 -10.67 -5.95
CA LYS A 155 13.47 -10.66 -6.85
C LYS A 155 13.85 -9.21 -7.13
N MET A 156 15.10 -8.85 -6.86
CA MET A 156 15.63 -7.52 -7.16
C MET A 156 16.32 -7.56 -8.53
N PRO A 157 16.19 -6.51 -9.35
CA PRO A 157 16.96 -6.40 -10.57
C PRO A 157 18.45 -6.22 -10.23
N ALA A 158 19.33 -6.68 -11.13
CA ALA A 158 20.78 -6.60 -10.94
C ALA A 158 21.27 -5.15 -10.87
N GLU A 159 20.65 -4.26 -11.65
CA GLU A 159 21.00 -2.85 -11.73
C GLU A 159 19.77 -1.95 -11.55
N ARG A 160 20.01 -0.73 -11.05
CA ARG A 160 18.99 0.32 -11.03
C ARG A 160 18.86 0.96 -12.40
N LEU A 161 17.69 1.49 -12.68
CA LEU A 161 17.39 2.30 -13.86
C LEU A 161 17.20 3.77 -13.46
N PRO A 162 18.28 4.56 -13.39
CA PRO A 162 18.19 6.00 -13.22
C PRO A 162 17.74 6.68 -14.52
N MET A 163 17.20 7.90 -14.41
CA MET A 163 17.07 8.75 -15.59
C MET A 163 18.46 9.25 -16.01
N GLU A 164 18.81 9.03 -17.28
CA GLU A 164 20.09 9.43 -17.86
C GLU A 164 19.90 10.60 -18.83
N ASP A 165 20.80 11.58 -18.78
CA ASP A 165 20.73 12.75 -19.67
C ASP A 165 20.81 12.34 -21.14
N GLY A 166 19.83 12.79 -21.93
CA GLY A 166 19.78 12.54 -23.37
C GLY A 166 19.40 11.11 -23.77
N ILE A 167 19.03 10.23 -22.82
CA ILE A 167 18.55 8.89 -23.15
C ILE A 167 17.25 8.97 -23.96
N SER A 168 17.17 8.19 -25.04
CA SER A 168 15.96 8.15 -25.86
C SER A 168 14.88 7.31 -25.16
N VAL A 169 13.61 7.68 -25.36
CA VAL A 169 12.47 6.93 -24.81
C VAL A 169 12.44 5.48 -25.31
N HIS A 170 12.92 5.21 -26.54
CA HIS A 170 13.05 3.86 -27.06
C HIS A 170 14.09 3.03 -26.30
N ARG A 171 15.20 3.66 -25.87
CA ARG A 171 16.19 2.99 -25.04
C ARG A 171 15.67 2.74 -23.62
N LEU A 172 14.84 3.64 -23.09
CA LEU A 172 14.13 3.40 -21.82
C LEU A 172 13.15 2.22 -21.94
N MET A 173 12.43 2.09 -23.05
CA MET A 173 11.57 0.93 -23.33
C MET A 173 12.37 -0.38 -23.32
N GLU A 174 13.49 -0.44 -24.03
CA GLU A 174 14.35 -1.63 -24.04
C GLU A 174 14.87 -2.00 -22.64
N ARG A 175 15.26 -1.00 -21.83
CA ARG A 175 15.74 -1.25 -20.46
C ARG A 175 14.65 -1.70 -19.51
N THR A 176 13.44 -1.15 -19.65
CA THR A 176 12.28 -1.57 -18.84
C THR A 176 11.82 -2.98 -19.21
N GLU A 177 11.83 -3.35 -20.49
CA GLU A 177 11.57 -4.72 -20.96
C GLU A 177 12.63 -5.71 -20.44
N ALA A 178 13.90 -5.31 -20.40
CA ALA A 178 14.96 -6.13 -19.82
C ALA A 178 14.74 -6.40 -18.31
N ILE A 179 14.29 -5.38 -17.56
CA ILE A 179 13.92 -5.55 -16.15
C ILE A 179 12.75 -6.51 -16.01
N ASP A 180 11.70 -6.36 -16.82
CA ASP A 180 10.53 -7.26 -16.78
C ASP A 180 10.92 -8.72 -17.04
N ALA A 181 11.80 -8.94 -18.03
CA ALA A 181 12.33 -10.26 -18.33
C ALA A 181 13.18 -10.82 -17.18
N GLU A 182 13.99 -9.98 -16.54
CA GLU A 182 14.76 -10.37 -15.36
C GLU A 182 13.84 -10.76 -14.20
N ILE A 183 12.82 -9.95 -13.89
CA ILE A 183 11.89 -10.23 -12.80
C ILE A 183 10.98 -11.44 -13.13
N GLY A 184 10.77 -11.73 -14.42
CA GLY A 184 9.86 -12.78 -14.88
C GLY A 184 8.40 -12.37 -14.73
N LEU A 185 8.11 -11.07 -14.83
CA LEU A 185 6.77 -10.50 -14.73
C LEU A 185 6.64 -9.35 -15.75
N PRO A 186 5.57 -9.34 -16.57
CA PRO A 186 5.31 -8.20 -17.42
C PRO A 186 4.96 -6.97 -16.57
N PHE A 187 5.46 -5.81 -16.98
CA PHE A 187 5.19 -4.54 -16.32
C PHE A 187 5.73 -4.46 -14.87
N ALA A 188 6.74 -5.27 -14.53
CA ALA A 188 7.39 -5.25 -13.22
C ALA A 188 8.12 -3.95 -12.94
N TRP A 189 8.75 -3.37 -13.96
CA TRP A 189 9.47 -2.09 -13.84
C TRP A 189 8.58 -0.99 -13.26
N PHE A 190 7.28 -0.98 -13.59
CA PHE A 190 6.32 -0.01 -13.06
C PHE A 190 6.14 -0.19 -11.54
N PHE A 191 5.93 -1.42 -11.06
CA PHE A 191 5.77 -1.68 -9.63
C PHE A 191 7.07 -1.43 -8.85
N LEU A 192 8.22 -1.69 -9.47
CA LEU A 192 9.54 -1.31 -8.93
C LEU A 192 9.72 0.22 -8.85
N MET A 193 9.18 0.96 -9.82
CA MET A 193 9.19 2.41 -9.88
C MET A 193 8.29 3.05 -8.82
N THR A 194 7.19 2.41 -8.40
CA THR A 194 6.27 3.00 -7.41
C THR A 194 6.92 3.38 -6.09
N HIS A 195 8.02 2.73 -5.71
CA HIS A 195 8.83 3.05 -4.52
C HIS A 195 10.09 3.88 -4.87
N GLY A 196 10.38 4.11 -6.16
CA GLY A 196 11.48 4.97 -6.64
C GLY A 196 12.91 4.46 -6.38
N HIS A 197 13.08 3.24 -5.87
CA HIS A 197 14.40 2.73 -5.52
C HIS A 197 15.12 2.04 -6.68
N TRP A 198 14.40 1.25 -7.46
CA TRP A 198 14.97 0.42 -8.53
C TRP A 198 14.81 1.04 -9.90
N VAL A 199 13.69 1.72 -10.11
CA VAL A 199 13.43 2.50 -11.32
C VAL A 199 13.07 3.90 -10.87
N ASP A 200 13.74 4.88 -11.44
CA ASP A 200 13.52 6.29 -11.18
C ASP A 200 12.12 6.72 -11.69
N PRO A 201 11.30 7.42 -10.89
CA PRO A 201 10.03 7.96 -11.35
C PRO A 201 10.12 8.79 -12.64
N ASP A 202 11.23 9.50 -12.88
CA ASP A 202 11.40 10.31 -14.08
C ASP A 202 11.45 9.46 -15.36
N VAL A 203 11.85 8.18 -15.26
CA VAL A 203 11.75 7.21 -16.35
C VAL A 203 10.29 6.95 -16.71
N GLY A 204 9.43 6.81 -15.69
CA GLY A 204 7.99 6.66 -15.88
C GLY A 204 7.36 7.86 -16.56
N ASP A 205 7.74 9.07 -16.15
CA ASP A 205 7.25 10.31 -16.77
C ASP A 205 7.68 10.42 -18.24
N ALA A 206 8.95 10.10 -18.54
CA ALA A 206 9.47 10.13 -19.90
C ALA A 206 8.75 9.11 -20.81
N ILE A 207 8.45 7.91 -20.31
CA ILE A 207 7.69 6.90 -21.06
C ILE A 207 6.22 7.34 -21.20
N ALA A 208 5.60 7.87 -20.15
CA ALA A 208 4.23 8.38 -20.21
C ALA A 208 4.09 9.50 -21.27
N GLU A 209 5.05 10.41 -21.33
CA GLU A 209 5.07 11.46 -22.36
C GLU A 209 5.34 10.88 -23.75
N GLY A 210 6.21 9.88 -23.86
CA GLY A 210 6.41 9.12 -25.08
C GLY A 210 5.13 8.44 -25.58
N LEU A 211 4.29 7.92 -24.68
CA LEU A 211 2.99 7.34 -25.02
C LEU A 211 2.00 8.41 -25.51
N ARG A 212 1.90 9.54 -24.79
CA ARG A 212 1.01 10.66 -25.19
C ARG A 212 1.36 11.20 -26.58
N GLN A 213 2.65 11.23 -26.91
CA GLN A 213 3.17 11.66 -28.21
C GLN A 213 3.16 10.55 -29.29
N GLY A 214 2.76 9.32 -28.94
CA GLY A 214 2.75 8.18 -29.86
C GLY A 214 4.14 7.70 -30.30
N ARG A 215 5.20 8.08 -29.59
CA ARG A 215 6.59 7.67 -29.87
C ARG A 215 6.88 6.23 -29.46
N VAL A 216 6.22 5.76 -28.40
CA VAL A 216 6.34 4.37 -27.91
C VAL A 216 4.96 3.76 -27.71
N ARG A 217 4.91 2.44 -27.52
CA ARG A 217 3.67 1.71 -27.24
C ARG A 217 3.90 0.72 -26.10
N LEU A 218 2.88 0.57 -25.28
CA LEU A 218 2.72 -0.48 -24.29
C LEU A 218 1.41 -1.22 -24.60
N PRO A 219 1.19 -2.43 -24.05
CA PRO A 219 -0.15 -3.00 -24.00
C PRO A 219 -1.15 -1.97 -23.44
N ASP A 220 -2.34 -1.85 -24.04
CA ASP A 220 -3.32 -0.80 -23.72
C ASP A 220 -3.62 -0.69 -22.22
N ARG A 221 -3.66 -1.84 -21.54
CA ARG A 221 -3.89 -1.95 -20.10
C ARG A 221 -2.77 -1.33 -19.26
N ASP A 222 -1.53 -1.54 -19.68
CA ASP A 222 -0.34 -1.03 -19.01
C ASP A 222 -0.15 0.46 -19.28
N ALA A 223 -0.39 0.89 -20.53
CA ALA A 223 -0.44 2.29 -20.90
C ALA A 223 -1.46 3.05 -20.04
N ALA A 224 -2.67 2.50 -19.87
CA ALA A 224 -3.72 3.13 -19.06
C ALA A 224 -3.33 3.25 -17.56
N VAL A 225 -2.59 2.27 -17.02
CA VAL A 225 -2.09 2.33 -15.64
C VAL A 225 -0.97 3.37 -15.51
N LEU A 226 0.00 3.38 -16.44
CA LEU A 226 1.10 4.35 -16.42
C LEU A 226 0.62 5.79 -16.58
N LEU A 227 -0.31 6.05 -17.51
CA LEU A 227 -0.86 7.38 -17.71
C LEU A 227 -1.65 7.86 -16.48
N ALA A 228 -2.47 7.00 -15.88
CA ALA A 228 -3.17 7.32 -14.63
C ALA A 228 -2.19 7.57 -13.46
N TRP A 229 -1.03 6.91 -13.46
CA TRP A 229 0.06 7.20 -12.53
C TRP A 229 0.72 8.55 -12.80
N ALA A 230 0.97 8.90 -14.06
CA ALA A 230 1.57 10.20 -14.40
C ALA A 230 0.64 11.37 -14.01
N ASP A 231 -0.68 11.19 -14.16
CA ASP A 231 -1.67 12.21 -13.78
C ASP A 231 -1.83 12.33 -12.25
N LYS A 232 -1.61 11.23 -11.51
CA LYS A 232 -1.68 11.19 -10.05
C LYS A 232 -0.60 10.24 -9.53
N LYS A 233 0.55 10.74 -9.10
CA LYS A 233 1.68 9.90 -8.66
C LYS A 233 1.38 9.16 -7.35
N TYR A 234 2.12 8.07 -7.11
CA TYR A 234 2.20 7.47 -5.76
C TYR A 234 2.96 8.42 -4.82
N LEU A 235 2.58 8.42 -3.54
CA LEU A 235 3.29 9.13 -2.46
C LEU A 235 3.71 8.08 -1.41
N PHE A 236 4.61 7.16 -1.78
CA PHE A 236 5.20 6.19 -0.84
C PHE A 236 6.33 6.83 -0.04
#